data_AF-A0A0G1GT55-F1
#
_entry.id   AF-A0A0G1GT55-F1
#
_cell.length_a   1.000
_cell.length_b   1.000
_cell.length_c   1.000
_cell.angle_alpha   90.00
_cell.angle_beta   90.00
_cell.angle_gamma   90.00
#
_symmetry.space_group_name_H-M   'P 1'
#
loop_
_entity.id
_entity.type
_entity.pdbx_description
1 polymer ?
#
loop_
_entity_poly.entity_id
_entity_poly.type
_entity_poly.pdbx_seq_one_letter_code
_entity_poly.pdbx_strand_id
1 'polypeptide(L)'
;MAGNIINKIKFSPVDIAERRKLDFRAGDTVNISSRILDEKGKYRLQAFEGIVLARKHGREAGATFTVRKVASGVGVERIFPLYSPMIDKIEVTKKAHARRSKLYYIRTKAVKDVRSKMRSVTSQEEEIEVASARHADASHAGGEKTAE
;
A
#
# COMPACT_ATOMS: atom_id res chain seq x y z
N MET A 1 3.73 43.08 -13.12
CA MET A 1 3.74 41.79 -13.82
C MET A 1 5.11 41.14 -13.65
N ALA A 2 5.28 40.31 -12.63
CA ALA A 2 6.46 39.45 -12.51
C ALA A 2 5.92 38.02 -12.52
N GLY A 3 5.97 37.39 -13.69
CA GLY A 3 5.55 36.01 -13.87
C GLY A 3 6.37 35.11 -12.94
N ASN A 4 5.69 34.25 -12.20
CA ASN A 4 6.29 33.36 -11.22
C ASN A 4 6.97 32.18 -11.96
N ILE A 5 8.26 32.32 -12.29
CA ILE A 5 9.05 31.35 -13.08
C ILE A 5 9.68 30.24 -12.20
N ILE A 6 9.12 29.94 -11.03
CA ILE A 6 9.85 29.16 -10.02
C ILE A 6 9.68 27.63 -10.16
N ASN A 7 8.67 27.10 -10.86
CA ASN A 7 8.42 25.64 -10.84
C ASN A 7 8.34 24.96 -12.22
N LYS A 8 9.44 24.95 -12.96
CA LYS A 8 9.60 24.07 -14.14
C LYS A 8 10.81 23.13 -14.07
N ILE A 9 11.40 22.94 -12.89
CA ILE A 9 12.45 21.94 -12.68
C ILE A 9 11.82 20.77 -11.91
N LYS A 10 11.74 19.60 -12.56
CA LYS A 10 11.37 18.35 -11.87
C LYS A 10 12.54 17.95 -10.96
N PHE A 11 12.47 18.33 -9.69
CA PHE A 11 13.53 18.09 -8.70
C PHE A 11 13.76 16.59 -8.42
N SER A 12 12.73 15.75 -8.59
CA SER A 12 12.83 14.30 -8.45
C SER A 12 12.31 13.57 -9.69
N PRO A 13 12.93 12.45 -10.10
CA PRO A 13 12.39 11.56 -11.11
C PRO A 13 11.09 10.86 -10.68
N VAL A 14 10.83 10.83 -9.36
CA VAL A 14 9.69 10.15 -8.74
C VAL A 14 8.61 11.16 -8.43
N ASP A 15 7.35 10.79 -8.66
CA ASP A 15 6.19 11.55 -8.18
C ASP A 15 6.04 11.40 -6.66
N ILE A 16 6.45 12.43 -5.93
CA ILE A 16 6.39 12.46 -4.46
C ILE A 16 4.94 12.49 -3.97
N ALA A 17 4.04 13.15 -4.69
CA ALA A 17 2.66 13.33 -4.27
C ALA A 17 1.89 12.00 -4.33
N GLU A 18 2.08 11.21 -5.39
CA GLU A 18 1.49 9.88 -5.51
C GLU A 18 2.01 8.93 -4.43
N ARG A 19 3.34 8.89 -4.22
CA ARG A 19 3.95 8.05 -3.18
C ARG A 19 3.44 8.41 -1.78
N ARG A 20 3.16 9.68 -1.51
CA ARG A 20 2.63 10.16 -0.23
C ARG A 20 1.18 9.70 0.03
N LYS A 21 0.40 9.54 -1.03
CA LYS A 21 -1.00 9.06 -0.98
C LYS A 21 -1.10 7.56 -0.77
N LEU A 22 -0.04 6.78 -1.03
CA LEU A 22 -0.02 5.34 -0.76
C LEU A 22 -0.29 5.06 0.73
N ASP A 23 -1.45 4.48 0.99
CA ASP A 23 -1.87 4.10 2.32
C ASP A 23 -1.83 2.58 2.48
N PHE A 24 -0.69 2.13 3.00
CA PHE A 24 -0.49 0.77 3.48
C PHE A 24 0.25 0.80 4.81
N ARG A 25 0.00 -0.22 5.61
CA ARG A 25 0.44 -0.36 7.00
C ARG A 25 1.13 -1.70 7.18
N ALA A 26 1.69 -1.90 8.38
CA ALA A 26 2.25 -3.20 8.74
C ALA A 26 1.13 -4.26 8.78
N GLY A 27 1.36 -5.38 8.10
CA GLY A 27 0.37 -6.45 7.92
C GLY A 27 -0.17 -6.57 6.50
N ASP A 28 -0.21 -5.46 5.76
CA ASP A 28 -0.65 -5.48 4.36
C ASP A 28 0.35 -6.26 3.49
N THR A 29 -0.15 -6.87 2.43
CA THR A 29 0.68 -7.45 1.37
C THR A 29 0.82 -6.43 0.25
N VAL A 30 2.06 -6.22 -0.18
CA VAL A 30 2.42 -5.28 -1.24
C VAL A 30 3.24 -5.98 -2.31
N ASN A 31 3.02 -5.61 -3.56
CA ASN A 31 3.86 -5.97 -4.70
C ASN A 31 4.69 -4.74 -5.10
N ILE A 32 6.02 -4.90 -5.07
CA ILE A 32 6.96 -3.85 -5.46
C ILE A 32 7.66 -4.27 -6.74
N SER A 33 7.47 -3.47 -7.79
CA SER A 33 8.23 -3.60 -9.03
C SER A 33 9.44 -2.68 -8.95
N SER A 34 10.64 -3.25 -8.84
CA SER A 34 11.91 -2.51 -8.76
C SER A 34 12.79 -2.78 -9.96
N ARG A 35 13.48 -1.74 -10.45
CA ARG A 35 14.57 -1.85 -11.40
C ARG A 35 15.81 -2.41 -10.70
N ILE A 36 16.39 -3.45 -11.27
CA ILE A 36 17.65 -4.02 -10.83
C ILE A 36 18.59 -4.13 -12.01
N LEU A 37 19.89 -4.00 -11.71
CA LEU A 37 20.95 -4.16 -12.67
C LEU A 37 21.23 -5.65 -12.88
N ASP A 38 21.20 -6.07 -14.12
CA ASP A 38 21.58 -7.42 -14.52
C ASP A 38 23.09 -7.55 -14.68
N GLU A 39 23.57 -8.79 -14.73
CA GLU A 39 24.97 -9.14 -14.95
C GLU A 39 25.56 -8.52 -16.22
N LYS A 40 24.71 -8.23 -17.21
CA LYS A 40 25.08 -7.60 -18.50
C LYS A 40 24.98 -6.06 -18.47
N GLY A 41 24.78 -5.46 -17.30
CA GLY A 41 24.67 -4.00 -17.15
C GLY A 41 23.36 -3.37 -17.61
N LYS A 42 22.34 -4.17 -17.96
CA LYS A 42 21.01 -3.69 -18.34
C LYS A 42 20.08 -3.66 -17.13
N TYR A 43 19.13 -2.73 -17.11
CA TYR A 43 18.09 -2.72 -16.09
C TYR A 43 16.93 -3.62 -16.50
N ARG A 44 16.46 -4.47 -15.57
CA ARG A 44 15.19 -5.18 -15.69
C ARG A 44 14.27 -4.88 -14.52
N LEU A 45 12.98 -5.12 -14.72
CA LEU A 45 11.99 -5.03 -13.66
C LEU A 45 11.88 -6.37 -12.93
N GLN A 46 11.93 -6.35 -11.61
CA GLN A 46 11.64 -7.50 -10.77
C GLN A 46 10.57 -7.15 -9.75
N ALA A 47 9.54 -7.99 -9.70
CA ALA A 47 8.52 -7.95 -8.68
C ALA A 47 9.00 -8.61 -7.39
N PHE A 48 8.71 -7.95 -6.26
CA PHE A 48 8.87 -8.50 -4.93
C PHE A 48 7.56 -8.33 -4.17
N GLU A 49 6.80 -9.42 -4.06
CA GLU A 49 5.56 -9.44 -3.29
C GLU A 49 5.76 -10.05 -1.90
N GLY A 50 5.23 -9.39 -0.88
CA GLY A 50 5.28 -9.91 0.48
C GLY A 50 4.57 -9.03 1.50
N ILE A 51 4.61 -9.45 2.76
CA ILE A 51 3.96 -8.78 3.88
C ILE A 51 4.83 -7.63 4.37
N VAL A 52 4.23 -6.47 4.60
CA VAL A 52 4.89 -5.33 5.23
C VAL A 52 5.10 -5.61 6.73
N LEU A 53 6.36 -5.75 7.13
CA LEU A 53 6.76 -5.94 8.52
C LEU A 53 6.66 -4.66 9.33
N ALA A 54 7.14 -3.56 8.74
CA ALA A 54 7.28 -2.28 9.40
C ALA A 54 7.36 -1.17 8.36
N ARG A 55 6.82 -0.01 8.72
CA ARG A 55 6.97 1.25 7.98
C ARG A 55 7.56 2.28 8.94
N LYS A 56 8.61 2.99 8.51
CA LYS A 56 9.36 3.97 9.30
C LYS A 56 9.31 5.34 8.62
N HIS A 57 9.39 6.40 9.42
CA HIS A 57 9.37 7.81 8.99
C HIS A 57 8.14 8.22 8.14
N GLY A 58 7.06 7.43 8.19
CA GLY A 58 5.75 7.77 7.64
C GLY A 58 5.75 8.21 6.17
N ARG A 59 5.63 9.53 5.98
CA ARG A 59 5.51 10.23 4.69
C ARG A 59 6.68 11.21 4.44
N GLU A 60 7.72 11.16 5.27
CA GLU A 60 8.91 12.00 5.13
C GLU A 60 9.82 11.45 4.02
N ALA A 61 10.74 12.27 3.50
CA ALA A 61 11.65 11.86 2.44
C ALA A 61 12.47 10.59 2.77
N GLY A 62 12.81 10.38 4.05
CA GLY A 62 13.50 9.19 4.55
C GLY A 62 12.59 7.99 4.84
N ALA A 63 11.32 8.03 4.45
CA ALA A 63 10.38 6.94 4.68
C ALA A 63 10.86 5.63 4.05
N THR A 64 10.88 4.58 4.86
CA THR A 64 11.25 3.23 4.44
C THR A 64 10.20 2.24 4.92
N PHE A 65 10.10 1.12 4.22
CA PHE A 65 9.26 0.01 4.63
C PHE A 65 9.99 -1.31 4.39
N THR A 66 9.76 -2.26 5.28
CA THR A 66 10.38 -3.58 5.23
C THR A 66 9.33 -4.60 4.81
N VAL A 67 9.64 -5.39 3.80
CA VAL A 67 8.74 -6.41 3.24
C VAL A 67 9.37 -7.78 3.39
N ARG A 68 8.59 -8.75 3.85
CA ARG A 68 9.02 -10.13 4.06
C ARG A 68 8.21 -11.08 3.18
N LYS A 69 8.91 -12.00 2.55
CA LYS A 69 8.31 -13.17 1.89
C LYS A 69 9.11 -14.43 2.20
N VAL A 70 8.48 -15.58 2.09
CA VAL A 70 9.21 -16.86 2.05
C VAL A 70 9.35 -17.22 0.57
N ALA A 71 10.58 -17.32 0.09
CA ALA A 71 10.90 -17.71 -1.27
C ALA A 71 11.75 -18.97 -1.23
N SER A 72 11.30 -20.03 -1.90
CA SER A 72 12.02 -21.31 -1.95
C SER A 72 12.41 -21.85 -0.56
N GLY A 73 11.51 -21.76 0.41
CA GLY A 73 11.74 -22.20 1.80
C GLY A 73 12.56 -21.25 2.67
N VAL A 74 13.15 -20.19 2.10
CA VAL A 74 13.97 -19.21 2.83
C VAL A 74 13.20 -17.91 3.06
N GLY A 75 13.24 -17.40 4.29
CA GLY A 75 12.67 -16.10 4.62
C GLY A 75 13.53 -14.95 4.09
N VAL A 76 13.03 -14.22 3.10
CA VAL A 76 13.71 -13.08 2.49
C VAL A 76 13.04 -11.79 2.95
N GLU A 77 13.85 -10.85 3.43
CA GLU A 77 13.42 -9.49 3.79
C GLU A 77 14.12 -8.47 2.92
N ARG A 78 13.37 -7.48 2.42
CA ARG A 78 13.92 -6.33 1.70
C ARG A 78 13.40 -5.04 2.32
N ILE A 79 14.29 -4.06 2.43
CA ILE A 79 13.97 -2.72 2.89
C ILE A 79 13.92 -1.81 1.66
N PHE A 80 12.81 -1.12 1.49
CA PHE A 80 12.57 -0.23 0.36
C PHE A 80 12.40 1.21 0.87
N PRO A 81 13.16 2.18 0.34
CA PRO A 81 12.86 3.60 0.50
C PRO A 81 11.62 3.95 -0.33
N LEU A 82 10.62 4.57 0.29
CA LEU A 82 9.33 4.89 -0.34
C LEU A 82 9.48 5.76 -1.60
N TYR A 83 10.47 6.66 -1.60
CA TYR A 83 10.73 7.61 -2.67
C TYR A 83 11.93 7.23 -3.55
N SER A 84 12.36 5.95 -3.52
CA SER A 84 13.49 5.51 -4.34
C SER A 84 13.16 5.57 -5.85
N PRO A 85 14.04 6.14 -6.70
CA PRO A 85 13.86 6.12 -8.15
C PRO A 85 14.04 4.72 -8.74
N MET A 86 14.60 3.78 -8.00
CA MET A 86 14.71 2.38 -8.44
C MET A 86 13.37 1.64 -8.35
N ILE A 87 12.38 2.19 -7.64
CA ILE A 87 11.05 1.61 -7.57
C ILE A 87 10.20 2.19 -8.69
N ASP A 88 9.69 1.32 -9.53
CA ASP A 88 8.78 1.67 -10.60
C ASP A 88 7.36 1.79 -10.01
N LYS A 89 6.84 0.70 -9.45
CA LYS A 89 5.46 0.64 -8.93
C LYS A 89 5.40 -0.02 -7.55
N ILE A 90 4.45 0.45 -6.73
CA ILE A 90 4.06 -0.19 -5.46
C ILE A 90 2.55 -0.39 -5.51
N GLU A 91 2.11 -1.63 -5.42
CA GLU A 91 0.69 -2.01 -5.39
C GLU A 91 0.36 -2.70 -4.07
N VAL A 92 -0.78 -2.36 -3.48
CA VAL A 92 -1.30 -3.08 -2.30
C VAL A 92 -2.17 -4.22 -2.81
N THR A 93 -1.68 -5.46 -2.70
CA THR A 93 -2.41 -6.63 -3.20
C THR A 93 -3.42 -7.14 -2.19
N LYS A 94 -3.17 -6.94 -0.88
CA LYS A 94 -4.09 -7.35 0.19
C LYS A 94 -3.96 -6.44 1.40
N LYS A 95 -5.10 -5.93 1.87
CA LYS A 95 -5.18 -5.26 3.17
C LYS A 95 -5.40 -6.25 4.31
N ALA A 96 -4.66 -6.08 5.40
CA ALA A 96 -4.84 -6.86 6.61
C ALA A 96 -4.61 -5.99 7.85
N HIS A 97 -5.47 -6.15 8.85
CA HIS A 97 -5.34 -5.45 10.11
C HIS A 97 -4.43 -6.24 11.06
N ALA A 98 -3.22 -5.72 11.29
CA ALA A 98 -2.33 -6.21 12.33
C ALA A 98 -2.43 -5.36 13.61
N ARG A 99 -2.33 -6.01 14.77
CA ARG A 99 -2.45 -5.34 16.07
C ARG A 99 -1.21 -4.53 16.47
N ARG A 100 -0.06 -4.77 15.83
CA ARG A 100 1.23 -4.12 16.13
C ARG A 100 1.72 -3.34 14.92
N SER A 101 2.36 -2.20 15.16
CA SER A 101 2.98 -1.37 14.09
C SER A 101 4.25 -1.99 13.50
N LYS A 102 4.88 -2.93 14.20
CA LYS A 102 6.07 -3.68 13.76
C LYS A 102 5.85 -5.17 14.01
N LEU A 103 5.92 -5.98 12.97
CA LEU A 103 5.55 -7.40 12.97
C LEU A 103 6.75 -8.34 13.03
N TYR A 104 7.82 -7.97 13.74
CA TYR A 104 9.04 -8.79 13.81
C TYR A 104 8.81 -10.22 14.33
N TYR A 105 7.72 -10.45 15.06
CA TYR A 105 7.32 -11.77 15.53
C TYR A 105 7.00 -12.76 14.40
N ILE A 106 6.68 -12.31 13.18
CA ILE A 106 6.35 -13.23 12.08
C ILE A 106 7.58 -13.98 11.56
N ARG A 107 8.80 -13.58 11.97
CA ARG A 107 10.04 -14.25 11.57
C ARG A 107 10.14 -15.66 12.15
N THR A 108 9.62 -15.85 13.36
CA THR A 108 9.75 -17.10 14.14
C THR A 108 8.42 -17.85 14.26
N LYS A 109 7.33 -17.30 13.72
CA LYS A 109 5.99 -17.89 13.84
C LYS A 109 5.62 -18.69 12.61
N ALA A 110 4.86 -19.77 12.83
CA ALA A 110 4.27 -20.56 11.77
C ALA A 110 3.29 -19.70 10.95
N VAL A 111 3.16 -19.99 9.65
CA VAL A 111 2.27 -19.26 8.73
C VAL A 111 0.82 -19.21 9.24
N LYS A 112 0.35 -20.31 9.84
CA LYS A 112 -0.98 -20.40 10.44
C LYS A 112 -1.18 -19.38 11.58
N ASP A 113 -0.20 -19.25 12.46
CA ASP A 113 -0.24 -18.30 13.58
C ASP A 113 -0.23 -16.85 13.09
N VAL A 114 0.58 -16.57 12.06
CA VAL A 114 0.65 -15.25 11.43
C VAL A 114 -0.70 -14.89 10.83
N ARG A 115 -1.32 -15.82 10.08
CA ARG A 115 -2.64 -15.64 9.46
C ARG A 115 -3.73 -15.43 10.51
N SER A 116 -3.73 -16.18 11.61
CA SER A 116 -4.71 -16.01 12.70
C SER A 116 -4.62 -14.62 13.37
N LYS A 117 -3.41 -14.06 13.45
CA LYS A 117 -3.18 -12.73 14.05
C LYS A 117 -3.47 -11.56 13.11
N MET A 118 -3.66 -11.82 11.82
CA MET A 118 -3.98 -10.83 10.79
C MET A 118 -5.46 -10.94 10.40
N ARG A 119 -6.26 -9.93 10.73
CA ARG A 119 -7.67 -9.91 10.30
C ARG A 119 -7.73 -9.39 8.86
N SER A 120 -8.34 -10.13 7.94
CA SER A 120 -8.66 -9.60 6.60
C SER A 120 -9.65 -8.45 6.74
N VAL A 121 -9.39 -7.33 6.05
CA VAL A 121 -10.24 -6.12 6.11
C VAL A 121 -11.41 -6.19 5.11
N THR A 122 -11.53 -7.29 4.36
CA THR A 122 -12.51 -7.48 3.26
C THR A 122 -13.96 -7.22 3.63
N SER A 123 -14.34 -7.14 4.90
CA SER A 123 -15.74 -6.89 5.29
C SER A 123 -16.18 -5.43 5.37
N GLN A 124 -15.30 -4.43 5.53
CA GLN A 124 -15.76 -3.09 5.93
C GLN A 124 -16.02 -2.12 4.77
N GLU A 125 -15.22 -2.16 3.71
CA GLU A 125 -15.40 -1.23 2.57
C GLU A 125 -16.65 -1.61 1.74
N GLU A 126 -16.91 -2.91 1.55
CA GLU A 126 -18.15 -3.41 0.91
C GLU A 126 -19.40 -3.11 1.76
N GLU A 127 -19.33 -3.25 3.09
CA GLU A 127 -20.47 -2.95 3.99
C GLU A 127 -20.86 -1.46 3.96
N ILE A 128 -19.90 -0.54 3.85
CA ILE A 128 -20.16 0.91 3.80
C ILE A 128 -20.76 1.31 2.45
N GLU A 129 -20.27 0.75 1.35
CA GLU A 129 -20.77 1.04 0.00
C GLU A 129 -22.20 0.48 -0.19
N VAL A 130 -22.47 -0.72 0.32
CA VAL A 130 -23.81 -1.33 0.34
C VAL A 130 -24.77 -0.58 1.27
N ALA A 131 -24.30 -0.08 2.43
CA ALA A 131 -25.12 0.74 3.32
C ALA A 131 -25.47 2.11 2.70
N SER A 132 -24.52 2.75 2.02
CA SER A 132 -24.75 4.00 1.29
C SER A 132 -25.74 3.82 0.13
N ALA A 133 -25.66 2.71 -0.60
CA ALA A 133 -26.58 2.40 -1.69
C ALA A 133 -28.02 2.14 -1.18
N ARG A 134 -28.18 1.44 -0.06
CA ARG A 134 -29.48 1.21 0.59
C ARG A 134 -30.14 2.50 1.08
N HIS A 135 -29.35 3.47 1.52
CA HIS A 135 -29.88 4.73 2.01
C HIS A 135 -30.37 5.65 0.88
N ALA A 136 -29.74 5.58 -0.29
CA ALA A 136 -30.15 6.33 -1.47
C ALA A 136 -31.49 5.81 -2.06
N ASP A 137 -31.70 4.49 -2.09
CA ASP A 137 -32.93 3.88 -2.62
C ASP A 137 -34.17 4.20 -1.76
N ALA A 138 -34.00 4.24 -0.42
CA ALA A 138 -35.08 4.62 0.51
C ALA A 138 -35.54 6.09 0.37
N SER A 139 -34.71 6.97 -0.20
CA SER A 139 -35.03 8.39 -0.39
C SER A 139 -35.88 8.66 -1.64
N HIS A 140 -36.00 7.69 -2.56
CA HIS A 140 -36.75 7.83 -3.81
C HIS A 140 -38.22 7.38 -3.70
N ALA A 141 -38.59 6.63 -2.67
CA ALA A 141 -39.95 6.07 -2.50
C ALA A 141 -40.94 6.97 -1.71
N GLY A 142 -40.53 8.17 -1.29
CA GLY A 142 -41.34 9.05 -0.42
C GLY A 142 -42.12 10.16 -1.13
N GLY A 143 -42.12 10.22 -2.47
CA GLY A 143 -42.58 11.37 -3.24
C GLY A 143 -43.85 11.15 -4.06
N GLU A 144 -44.92 10.57 -3.51
CA GLU A 144 -46.23 10.65 -4.14
C GLU A 144 -47.34 10.52 -3.10
N LYS A 145 -47.86 11.67 -2.66
CA LYS A 145 -49.22 11.89 -2.10
C LYS A 145 -49.31 13.32 -1.58
N THR A 146 -49.65 14.26 -2.45
CA THR A 146 -50.52 15.38 -2.08
C THR A 146 -51.66 15.41 -3.07
N ALA A 147 -52.82 15.03 -2.57
CA ALA A 147 -54.12 15.20 -3.19
C ALA A 147 -54.75 16.43 -2.55
N GLU A 148 -55.12 17.43 -3.36
CA GLU A 148 -56.36 18.21 -3.29
C GLU A 148 -56.48 19.07 -4.56
#